data_AF-A0A352UYT5-F1
#
_entry.id   AF-A0A352UYT5-F1
#
_cell.length_a   1.000
_cell.length_b   1.000
_cell.length_c   1.000
_cell.angle_alpha   90.00
_cell.angle_beta   90.00
_cell.angle_gamma   90.00
#
_symmetry.space_group_name_H-M   'P 1'
#
loop_
_entity.id
_entity.type
_entity.pdbx_description
1 polymer ?
#
loop_
_entity_poly.entity_id
_entity_poly.type
_entity_poly.pdbx_seq_one_letter_code
_entity_poly.pdbx_strand_id
1 'polypeptide(L)' 'GPQVQVPCVVAVYALKVNKLANSFPEAGQRRRKWFSPKKASGKVAEPELRDLLAALPAQLANTTANQG' A
#
# COMPACT_ATOMS: atom_id res chain seq x y z
N GLY A 1 31.51 1.08 9.57
CA GLY A 1 30.99 1.12 10.95
C GLY A 1 29.68 0.35 11.03
N PRO A 2 29.20 -0.02 12.22
CA PRO A 2 27.93 -0.73 12.36
C PRO A 2 26.76 0.12 11.83
N GLN A 3 25.87 -0.49 11.06
CA GLN A 3 24.67 0.18 10.57
C GLN A 3 23.65 0.25 11.71
N VAL A 4 23.38 1.46 12.20
CA VAL A 4 22.32 1.69 13.20
C VAL A 4 20.98 1.72 12.46
N GLN A 5 20.08 0.79 12.81
CA GLN A 5 18.71 0.82 12.32
C GLN A 5 17.90 1.80 13.18
N VAL A 6 17.28 2.79 12.54
CA VAL A 6 16.39 3.75 13.21
C VAL A 6 14.94 3.27 13.02
N PRO A 7 14.14 3.15 14.11
CA PRO A 7 12.74 2.77 13.99
C PRO A 7 11.97 3.80 13.16
N CYS A 8 11.17 3.31 12.21
CA CYS A 8 10.33 4.13 11.34
C CYS A 8 8.87 3.77 11.58
N VAL A 9 8.04 4.77 11.90
CA VAL A 9 6.60 4.60 12.07
C VAL A 9 5.88 5.25 10.90
N VAL A 10 4.98 4.52 10.27
CA VAL A 10 4.19 5.00 9.13
C VAL A 10 2.71 4.72 9.33
N ALA A 11 1.86 5.66 8.91
CA ALA A 11 0.43 5.43 8.82
C ALA A 11 0.04 5.05 7.38
N VAL A 12 -0.81 4.03 7.23
CA VAL A 12 -1.25 3.51 5.93
C VAL A 12 -2.75 3.73 5.79
N TYR A 13 -3.16 4.39 4.71
CA TYR A 13 -4.57 4.68 4.41
C TYR A 13 -4.96 4.07 3.07
N ALA A 14 -6.15 3.47 3.00
CA ALA A 14 -6.71 2.99 1.75
C ALA A 14 -7.29 4.17 0.94
N LEU A 15 -6.96 4.23 -0.35
CA LEU A 15 -7.47 5.25 -1.26
C LEU A 15 -8.06 4.61 -2.52
N LYS A 16 -9.32 4.96 -2.83
CA LYS A 16 -9.96 4.56 -4.08
C LYS A 16 -9.50 5.48 -5.22
N VAL A 17 -8.82 4.91 -6.20
CA VAL A 17 -8.24 5.66 -7.33
C VAL A 17 -9.07 5.43 -8.59
N ASN A 18 -9.59 6.51 -9.17
CA ASN A 18 -10.38 6.44 -10.41
C ASN A 18 -9.55 6.72 -11.67
N LYS A 19 -8.53 7.59 -11.57
CA LYS A 19 -7.64 7.98 -12.68
C LYS A 19 -6.22 8.24 -12.15
N LEU A 20 -5.23 8.08 -13.02
CA LEU A 20 -3.82 8.38 -12.74
C LEU A 20 -3.34 9.47 -13.70
N ALA A 21 -2.54 10.41 -13.18
CA ALA A 21 -1.83 11.37 -14.03
C ALA A 21 -0.65 10.68 -14.74
N ASN A 22 -0.47 10.99 -16.03
CA ASN A 22 0.60 10.43 -16.87
C ASN A 22 1.85 11.32 -16.92
N SER A 23 1.76 12.58 -16.50
CA SER A 23 2.86 13.54 -16.50
C SER A 23 3.01 14.17 -15.11
N PHE A 24 4.15 13.97 -14.48
CA PHE A 24 4.60 14.57 -13.22
C PHE A 24 6.13 14.38 -13.10
N PRO A 25 6.85 15.21 -12.32
CA PRO A 25 8.33 15.24 -12.33
C PRO A 25 9.00 13.87 -12.06
N GLU A 26 8.39 13.03 -11.23
CA GLU A 26 8.94 11.73 -10.82
C GLU A 26 8.39 10.53 -11.62
N ALA A 27 7.64 10.75 -12.70
CA ALA A 27 6.94 9.68 -13.43
C ALA A 27 7.85 8.56 -13.94
N GLY A 28 9.08 8.90 -14.32
CA GLY A 28 10.10 7.95 -14.78
C GLY A 28 10.86 7.22 -13.66
N GLN A 29 10.71 7.63 -12.39
CA GLN A 29 11.52 7.10 -11.30
C GLN A 29 11.03 5.76 -10.76
N ARG A 30 9.81 5.33 -11.13
CA ARG A 30 9.22 4.08 -10.63
C ARG A 30 8.46 3.36 -11.72
N ARG A 31 8.65 2.03 -11.79
CA ARG A 31 7.77 1.15 -12.58
C ARG A 31 6.57 0.76 -11.74
N ARG A 32 5.38 1.22 -12.12
CA ARG A 32 4.12 0.91 -11.42
C ARG A 32 3.40 -0.26 -12.10
N LYS A 33 2.77 -1.11 -11.29
CA LYS A 33 1.84 -2.12 -11.75
C LYS A 33 0.69 -2.27 -10.74
N TRP A 34 -0.51 -2.48 -11.25
CA TRP A 34 -1.67 -2.80 -10.44
C TRP A 34 -1.72 -4.31 -10.16
N PHE A 35 -2.11 -4.66 -8.93
CA PHE A 35 -2.21 -6.03 -8.46
C PHE A 35 -3.49 -6.23 -7.66
N SER A 36 -3.96 -7.47 -7.57
CA SER A 36 -4.93 -7.82 -6.54
C SER A 36 -4.25 -7.79 -5.16
N PRO A 37 -4.98 -7.52 -4.05
CA PRO A 37 -4.41 -7.45 -2.71
C PRO A 37 -3.58 -8.70 -2.33
N LYS A 38 -4.09 -9.90 -2.64
CA LYS A 38 -3.36 -11.17 -2.42
C LYS A 38 -2.04 -11.28 -3.20
N LYS A 39 -1.97 -10.74 -4.43
CA LYS A 39 -0.72 -10.74 -5.20
C LYS A 39 0.24 -9.64 -4.71
N ALA A 40 -0.29 -8.50 -4.29
CA ALA A 40 0.49 -7.39 -3.75
C ALA A 40 1.19 -7.78 -2.43
N SER A 41 0.49 -8.48 -1.53
CA SER A 41 1.07 -8.94 -0.25
C SER A 41 2.28 -9.85 -0.48
N GLY A 42 2.23 -10.75 -1.47
CA GLY A 42 3.38 -11.58 -1.85
C GLY A 42 4.54 -10.84 -2.55
N LYS A 43 4.40 -9.54 -2.85
CA LYS A 43 5.41 -8.73 -3.56
C LYS A 43 6.15 -7.73 -2.65
N VAL A 44 5.79 -7.64 -1.38
CA VAL A 44 6.45 -6.77 -0.40
C VAL A 44 7.35 -7.59 0.54
N ALA A 45 8.48 -7.00 0.95
CA ALA A 45 9.42 -7.62 1.88
C ALA A 45 8.96 -7.50 3.34
N GLU A 46 8.39 -6.33 3.69
CA GLU A 46 7.98 -6.02 5.07
C GLU A 46 6.77 -6.86 5.49
N PRO A 47 6.89 -7.67 6.57
CA PRO A 47 5.80 -8.53 7.05
C PRO A 47 4.54 -7.74 7.43
N GLU A 48 4.68 -6.63 8.14
CA GLU A 48 3.52 -5.84 8.59
C GLU A 48 2.74 -5.24 7.40
N LEU A 49 3.45 -4.79 6.36
CA LEU A 49 2.81 -4.31 5.13
C LEU A 49 2.12 -5.45 4.36
N ARG A 50 2.71 -6.65 4.36
CA ARG A 50 2.12 -7.84 3.74
C ARG A 50 0.76 -8.15 4.38
N ASP A 51 0.69 -8.07 5.69
CA ASP A 51 -0.54 -8.34 6.45
C ASP A 51 -1.61 -7.27 6.20
N LEU A 52 -1.22 -5.99 6.21
CA LEU A 52 -2.12 -4.88 5.85
C LEU A 52 -2.73 -5.07 4.45
N LEU A 53 -1.91 -5.42 3.46
CA LEU A 53 -2.37 -5.65 2.09
C LEU A 53 -3.28 -6.87 1.98
N ALA A 54 -2.99 -7.95 2.71
CA ALA A 54 -3.82 -9.15 2.70
C ALA A 54 -5.20 -8.92 3.34
N ALA A 55 -5.26 -8.11 4.41
CA ALA A 55 -6.48 -7.79 5.14
C ALA A 55 -7.35 -6.72 4.45
N LEU A 56 -6.80 -5.96 3.50
CA LEU A 56 -7.45 -4.82 2.85
C LEU A 56 -8.89 -5.11 2.35
N PRO A 57 -9.22 -6.25 1.70
CA PRO A 57 -10.60 -6.52 1.27
C PRO A 57 -11.62 -6.48 2.41
N ALA A 58 -11.28 -7.08 3.57
CA ALA A 58 -12.15 -7.06 4.75
C ALA A 58 -12.27 -5.66 5.35
N GLN A 59 -11.16 -4.91 5.38
CA GLN A 59 -11.14 -3.52 5.87
C GLN A 59 -12.02 -2.59 5.03
N LEU A 60 -12.05 -2.78 3.70
CA LEU A 60 -12.92 -2.02 2.80
C LEU A 60 -14.40 -2.38 2.99
N ALA A 61 -14.71 -3.65 3.28
CA ALA A 61 -16.08 -4.07 3.58
C ALA A 61 -16.59 -3.42 4.89
N ASN A 62 -15.77 -3.43 5.94
CA ASN A 62 -16.13 -2.86 7.25
C ASN A 62 -16.27 -1.33 7.21
N THR A 63 -15.45 -0.65 6.42
CA THR A 63 -15.55 0.80 6.20
C THR A 63 -16.89 1.20 5.58
N THR A 64 -17.46 0.35 4.73
CA THR A 64 -18.77 0.62 4.10
C THR A 64 -19.92 0.44 5.10
N ALA A 65 -19.76 -0.43 6.11
CA ALA A 65 -20.77 -0.66 7.15
C ALA A 65 -20.81 0.43 8.22
N ASN A 66 -19.70 1.13 8.47
CA ASN A 66 -19.59 2.18 9.50
C ASN A 66 -19.82 3.60 8.96
N GLN A 67 -20.20 3.76 7.68
CA GLN A 67 -20.58 5.05 7.07
C GLN A 67 -22.10 5.18 6.85
N GLY A 68 -22.90 4.36 7.55
CA GLY A 68 -24.36 4.43 7.60
C GLY A 68 -24.86 5.06 8.89
#